data_AF-A0A7C0W622-F1
#
_entry.id   AF-A0A7C0W622-F1
#
_cell.length_a   1.000
_cell.length_b   1.000
_cell.length_c   1.000
_cell.angle_alpha   90.00
_cell.angle_beta   90.00
_cell.angle_gamma   90.00
#
_symmetry.space_group_name_H-M   'P 1'
#
loop_
_entity.id
_entity.type
_entity.pdbx_description
1 polymer ?
#
loop_
_entity_poly.entity_id
_entity_poly.type
_entity_poly.pdbx_seq_one_letter_code
_entity_poly.pdbx_strand_id
1 'polypeptide(L)'
;MTWLRCRKVRMLLPGHILGNVPLREADQAHFDHCLVCQADAAGYRTVRRALLELKDETVSAPGWFVTRVMSVLDRPVSASAKPSRARVAVAFLVAGAAVAIWGRRRLRPAS
;
A
#
# COMPACT_ATOMS: atom_id res chain seq x y z
N MET A 1 4.71 -35.94 5.84
CA MET A 1 4.88 -34.54 6.32
C MET A 1 4.03 -33.50 5.57
N THR A 2 3.09 -33.91 4.72
CA THR A 2 2.25 -33.00 3.90
C THR A 2 1.24 -32.20 4.72
N TRP A 3 0.70 -32.76 5.82
CA TRP A 3 -0.35 -32.11 6.64
C TRP A 3 0.09 -30.78 7.27
N LEU A 4 1.33 -30.68 7.76
CA LEU A 4 1.87 -29.43 8.33
C LEU A 4 2.00 -28.33 7.27
N ARG A 5 2.35 -28.70 6.03
CA ARG A 5 2.40 -27.75 4.91
C ARG A 5 1.00 -27.31 4.49
N CYS A 6 0.05 -28.24 4.38
CA CYS A 6 -1.35 -27.92 4.12
C CYS A 6 -1.90 -26.94 5.16
N ARG A 7 -1.68 -27.21 6.46
CA ARG A 7 -2.11 -26.33 7.56
C ARG A 7 -1.52 -24.92 7.43
N LYS A 8 -0.22 -24.82 7.12
CA LYS A 8 0.46 -23.55 6.93
C LYS A 8 -0.11 -22.76 5.74
N VAL A 9 -0.25 -23.42 4.58
CA VAL A 9 -0.84 -22.80 3.38
C VAL A 9 -2.26 -22.32 3.66
N ARG A 10 -3.08 -23.12 4.35
CA ARG A 10 -4.47 -22.79 4.68
C ARG A 10 -4.59 -21.51 5.52
N MET A 11 -3.64 -21.25 6.43
CA MET A 11 -3.61 -20.00 7.22
C MET A 11 -3.27 -18.77 6.38
N LEU A 12 -2.48 -18.93 5.32
CA LEU A 12 -2.06 -17.84 4.43
C LEU A 12 -3.01 -17.63 3.25
N LEU A 13 -3.83 -18.64 2.93
CA LEU A 13 -4.68 -18.71 1.75
C LEU A 13 -5.65 -17.53 1.60
N PRO A 14 -6.33 -17.04 2.65
CA PRO A 14 -7.23 -15.89 2.52
C PRO A 14 -6.47 -14.62 2.10
N GLY A 15 -5.34 -14.32 2.76
CA GLY A 15 -4.51 -13.17 2.43
C GLY A 15 -3.90 -13.27 1.04
N HIS A 16 -3.53 -14.48 0.62
CA HIS A 16 -3.03 -14.75 -0.72
C HIS A 16 -4.08 -14.53 -1.81
N ILE A 17 -5.31 -15.04 -1.62
CA ILE A 17 -6.41 -14.86 -2.58
C ILE A 17 -6.87 -13.41 -2.68
N LEU A 18 -6.73 -12.64 -1.59
CA LEU A 18 -6.99 -11.21 -1.59
C LEU A 18 -5.85 -10.37 -2.20
N GLY A 19 -4.70 -10.98 -2.50
CA GLY A 19 -3.52 -10.28 -3.04
C GLY A 19 -2.67 -9.55 -1.99
N ASN A 20 -2.96 -9.76 -0.70
CA ASN A 20 -2.31 -9.04 0.40
C ASN A 20 -1.06 -9.76 0.93
N VAL A 21 -0.99 -11.08 0.76
CA VAL A 21 0.09 -11.92 1.32
C VAL A 21 0.60 -12.89 0.26
N PRO A 22 1.83 -12.75 -0.24
CA PRO A 22 2.41 -13.73 -1.16
C PRO A 22 2.74 -15.03 -0.42
N LEU A 23 2.59 -16.17 -1.12
CA LEU A 23 3.13 -17.43 -0.64
C LEU A 23 4.64 -17.48 -0.90
N ARG A 24 5.39 -18.10 0.02
CA ARG A 24 6.81 -18.40 -0.20
C ARG A 24 6.92 -19.52 -1.23
N GLU A 25 8.02 -19.57 -1.99
CA GLU A 25 8.23 -20.53 -3.08
C GLU A 25 7.93 -22.00 -2.71
N ALA A 26 8.41 -22.46 -1.54
CA ALA A 26 8.16 -23.82 -1.07
C ALA A 26 6.69 -24.11 -0.71
N ASP A 27 5.93 -23.07 -0.32
CA ASP A 27 4.50 -23.17 -0.02
C ASP A 27 3.68 -23.05 -1.32
N GLN A 28 4.15 -22.25 -2.28
CA GLN A 28 3.59 -22.15 -3.63
C GLN A 28 3.70 -23.49 -4.37
N ALA A 29 4.89 -24.09 -4.40
CA ALA A 29 5.09 -25.39 -5.02
C ALA A 29 4.18 -26.49 -4.42
N HIS A 30 3.91 -26.43 -3.11
CA HIS A 30 2.94 -27.32 -2.48
C HIS A 30 1.51 -27.01 -2.91
N PHE A 31 1.11 -25.74 -2.92
CA PHE A 31 -0.21 -25.29 -3.35
C PHE A 31 -0.52 -25.72 -4.80
N ASP A 32 0.44 -25.61 -5.69
CA ASP A 32 0.28 -25.94 -7.12
C ASP A 32 0.03 -27.43 -7.38
N HIS A 33 0.39 -28.31 -6.42
CA HIS A 33 0.25 -29.77 -6.56
C HIS A 33 -0.71 -30.40 -5.55
N CYS A 34 -1.18 -29.64 -4.55
CA CYS A 34 -2.04 -30.17 -3.49
C CYS A 34 -3.52 -29.86 -3.78
N LEU A 35 -4.27 -30.90 -4.19
CA LEU A 35 -5.70 -30.79 -4.49
C LEU A 35 -6.54 -30.27 -3.31
N VAL A 36 -6.15 -30.60 -2.06
CA VAL A 36 -6.85 -30.12 -0.86
C VAL A 36 -6.71 -28.59 -0.74
N CYS A 37 -5.50 -28.06 -0.88
CA CYS A 37 -5.27 -26.62 -0.82
C CYS A 37 -5.92 -25.88 -1.99
N GLN A 38 -6.00 -26.51 -3.17
CA GLN A 38 -6.69 -25.96 -4.32
C GLN A 38 -8.22 -25.92 -4.12
N ALA A 39 -8.79 -26.97 -3.54
CA ALA A 39 -10.21 -27.01 -3.20
C ALA A 39 -10.57 -25.92 -2.18
N ASP A 40 -9.76 -25.77 -1.12
CA ASP A 40 -9.93 -24.68 -0.15
C ASP A 40 -9.84 -23.30 -0.84
N ALA A 41 -8.90 -23.11 -1.76
CA ALA A 41 -8.76 -21.86 -2.49
C ALA A 41 -9.97 -21.56 -3.38
N ALA A 42 -10.55 -22.58 -4.01
CA ALA A 42 -11.79 -22.42 -4.77
C ALA A 42 -12.95 -21.94 -3.88
N GLY A 43 -13.05 -22.48 -2.66
CA GLY A 43 -14.01 -22.03 -1.64
C GLY A 43 -13.84 -20.55 -1.29
N TYR A 44 -12.62 -20.14 -0.95
CA TYR A 44 -12.33 -18.73 -0.64
C TYR A 44 -12.57 -17.78 -1.81
N ARG A 45 -12.23 -18.19 -3.05
CA ARG A 45 -12.54 -17.38 -4.26
C ARG A 45 -14.04 -17.21 -4.45
N THR A 46 -14.83 -18.23 -4.16
CA THR A 46 -16.30 -18.17 -4.24
C THR A 46 -16.86 -17.16 -3.24
N VAL A 47 -16.42 -17.22 -1.98
CA VAL A 47 -16.80 -16.23 -0.96
C VAL A 47 -16.38 -14.81 -1.36
N ARG A 48 -15.15 -14.64 -1.88
CA ARG A 48 -14.68 -13.34 -2.36
C ARG A 48 -15.55 -12.78 -3.48
N ARG A 49 -15.99 -13.61 -4.43
CA ARG A 49 -16.90 -13.15 -5.51
C ARG A 49 -18.23 -12.69 -4.93
N ALA A 50 -18.84 -13.47 -4.03
CA ALA A 50 -20.07 -13.07 -3.37
C ALA A 50 -19.90 -11.74 -2.61
N LEU A 51 -18.82 -11.56 -1.86
CA LEU A 51 -18.54 -10.28 -1.18
C LEU A 51 -18.36 -9.11 -2.15
N LEU A 52 -17.78 -9.35 -3.34
CA LEU A 52 -17.65 -8.32 -4.36
C LEU A 52 -18.98 -7.96 -5.01
N GLU A 53 -19.90 -8.92 -5.16
CA GLU A 53 -21.26 -8.65 -5.61
C GLU A 53 -22.02 -7.77 -4.61
N LEU A 54 -21.89 -8.04 -3.30
CA LEU A 54 -22.48 -7.18 -2.26
C LEU A 54 -21.81 -5.81 -2.17
N LYS A 55 -20.53 -5.68 -2.54
CA LYS A 55 -19.79 -4.41 -2.41
C LYS A 55 -20.41 -3.29 -3.28
N ASP A 56 -21.06 -3.64 -4.37
CA ASP A 56 -21.72 -2.68 -5.25
C ASP A 56 -23.13 -2.28 -4.75
N GLU A 57 -23.64 -2.98 -3.73
CA GLU A 57 -24.84 -2.58 -2.99
C GLU A 57 -24.49 -1.41 -2.04
N THR A 58 -24.63 -0.19 -2.57
CA THR A 58 -24.32 1.02 -1.83
C THR A 58 -25.50 1.46 -0.97
N VAL A 59 -25.26 1.56 0.34
CA VAL A 59 -26.18 2.24 1.27
C VAL A 59 -25.90 3.75 1.18
N SER A 60 -26.93 4.55 0.89
CA SER A 60 -26.79 6.00 0.85
C SER A 60 -26.32 6.53 2.20
N ALA A 61 -25.15 7.18 2.21
CA ALA A 61 -24.64 7.80 3.43
C ALA A 61 -25.53 8.99 3.81
N PRO A 62 -25.91 9.14 5.10
CA PRO A 62 -26.60 10.33 5.55
C PRO A 62 -25.78 11.59 5.22
N GLY A 63 -26.44 12.66 4.77
CA GLY A 63 -25.76 13.88 4.30
C GLY A 63 -24.80 14.50 5.33
N TRP A 64 -25.05 14.33 6.62
CA TRP A 64 -24.18 14.79 7.71
C TRP A 64 -22.86 14.00 7.82
N PHE A 65 -22.80 12.78 7.29
CA PHE A 65 -21.63 11.90 7.40
C PHE A 65 -20.47 12.41 6.56
N VAL A 66 -20.75 12.91 5.34
CA VAL A 66 -19.72 13.48 4.44
C VAL A 66 -19.06 14.70 5.09
N THR A 67 -19.85 15.62 5.65
CA THR A 67 -19.35 16.80 6.35
C THR A 67 -18.47 16.42 7.55
N ARG A 68 -18.86 15.37 8.29
CA ARG A 68 -18.08 14.87 9.42
C ARG A 68 -16.72 14.31 8.98
N VAL A 69 -16.69 13.49 7.92
CA VAL A 69 -15.44 12.92 7.38
C VAL A 69 -14.52 14.02 6.86
N MET A 70 -15.05 14.98 6.11
CA MET A 70 -14.28 16.12 5.61
C MET A 70 -13.70 16.95 6.77
N SER A 71 -14.44 17.21 7.84
CA SER A 71 -13.94 17.94 9.00
C SER A 71 -12.79 17.24 9.75
N VAL A 72 -12.67 15.92 9.63
CA VAL A 72 -11.56 15.14 10.21
C VAL A 72 -10.34 15.17 9.30
N LEU A 73 -10.54 15.07 7.98
CA LEU A 73 -9.45 15.12 7.00
C LEU A 73 -8.86 16.53 6.83
N ASP A 74 -9.68 17.56 7.03
CA ASP A 74 -9.28 18.96 6.97
C ASP A 74 -8.54 19.43 8.23
N ARG A 75 -8.36 18.55 9.22
CA ARG A 75 -7.43 18.83 10.32
C ARG A 75 -6.02 18.83 9.75
N PRO A 76 -5.30 19.97 9.75
CA PRO A 76 -3.90 19.96 9.38
C PRO A 76 -3.21 18.92 10.27
N VAL A 77 -2.40 18.05 9.68
CA VAL A 77 -1.50 17.17 10.43
C VAL A 77 -0.58 18.10 11.22
N SER A 78 -0.96 18.41 12.46
CA SER A 78 -0.23 19.31 13.32
C SER A 78 1.18 18.74 13.42
N ALA A 79 2.15 19.53 12.99
CA ALA A 79 3.55 19.18 12.87
C ALA A 79 4.10 18.55 14.16
N SER A 80 4.00 17.23 14.28
CA SER A 80 4.72 16.47 15.29
C SER A 80 6.04 16.02 14.71
N ALA A 81 6.98 16.95 14.63
CA ALA A 81 8.41 16.65 14.60
C ALA A 81 9.18 17.92 14.93
N LYS A 82 9.70 18.01 16.16
CA LYS A 82 10.80 18.93 16.49
C LYS A 82 11.88 18.80 15.41
N PRO A 83 12.37 19.89 14.79
CA PRO A 83 13.39 19.79 13.77
C PRO A 83 14.66 19.22 14.40
N SER A 84 15.05 18.01 14.00
CA SER A 84 16.38 17.48 14.31
C SER A 84 17.41 18.26 13.49
N ARG A 85 18.55 18.58 14.11
CA ARG A 85 19.66 19.39 13.52
C ARG A 85 20.10 18.90 12.12
N ALA A 86 19.86 17.62 11.79
CA ALA A 86 20.15 17.03 10.49
C ALA A 86 19.37 17.68 9.32
N ARG A 87 18.13 18.14 9.53
CA ARG A 87 17.33 18.75 8.45
C ARG A 87 17.77 20.15 8.07
N VAL A 88 18.38 20.89 9.01
CA VAL A 88 18.96 22.22 8.73
C VAL A 88 20.17 22.10 7.79
N ALA A 89 20.99 21.06 7.96
CA ALA A 89 22.17 20.83 7.11
C ALA A 89 21.81 20.53 5.63
N VAL A 90 20.71 19.82 5.39
CA VAL A 90 20.26 19.48 4.02
C VAL A 90 19.71 20.72 3.29
N ALA A 91 19.05 21.63 3.99
CA ALA A 91 18.53 22.87 3.40
C ALA A 91 19.64 23.79 2.86
N PHE A 92 20.80 23.84 3.54
CA PHE A 92 21.96 24.60 3.05
C PHE A 92 22.57 24.00 1.78
N LEU A 93 22.58 22.67 1.63
CA LEU A 93 23.11 22.01 0.44
C LEU A 93 22.24 22.24 -0.81
N VAL A 94 20.92 22.30 -0.67
CA VAL A 94 20.00 22.56 -1.79
C VAL A 94 20.03 24.03 -2.22
N ALA A 95 20.17 24.96 -1.28
CA ALA A 95 20.29 26.39 -1.60
C ALA A 95 21.60 26.73 -2.35
N GLY A 96 22.71 26.05 -2.02
CA GLY A 96 23.99 26.23 -2.74
C GLY A 96 23.97 25.76 -4.20
N ALA A 97 23.24 24.69 -4.51
CA ALA A 97 23.14 24.16 -5.87
C ALA A 97 22.33 25.07 -6.82
N ALA A 98 21.33 25.78 -6.31
CA ALA A 98 20.50 26.69 -7.11
C ALA A 98 21.27 27.95 -7.58
N VAL A 99 22.20 28.46 -6.78
CA VAL A 99 23.01 29.64 -7.13
C VAL A 99 24.03 29.32 -8.24
N ALA A 100 24.63 28.13 -8.22
CA ALA A 100 25.61 27.71 -9.23
C ALA A 100 25.00 27.54 -10.63
N ILE A 101 23.73 27.11 -10.71
CA ILE A 101 23.02 26.91 -11.98
C ILE A 101 22.60 28.26 -12.61
N TRP A 102 22.25 29.25 -11.79
CA TRP A 102 21.85 30.57 -12.28
C TRP A 102 23.05 31.42 -12.73
N GLY A 103 24.20 31.31 -12.04
CA GLY A 103 25.44 32.00 -12.43
C GLY A 103 26.00 31.57 -13.79
N ARG A 104 25.85 30.29 -14.16
CA ARG A 104 26.33 29.77 -15.46
C ARG A 104 25.53 30.24 -16.68
N ARG A 105 24.29 30.72 -16.49
CA ARG A 105 23.45 31.23 -17.60
C ARG A 105 23.71 32.70 -17.97
N ARG A 106 24.42 33.47 -17.15
CA ARG A 106 24.70 34.90 -17.41
C ARG A 106 26.02 35.20 -18.14
N LEU A 107 26.86 34.19 -18.39
CA LEU A 107 28.21 34.39 -18.98
C LEU A 107 28.34 33.86 -20.42
N ARG A 108 27.23 33.69 -21.15
CA ARG A 108 27.25 33.45 -22.60
C ARG A 108 26.85 34.75 -23.30
N PRO A 109 27.79 35.66 -23.64
CA PRO A 109 27.52 36.70 -24.62
C PRO A 109 27.24 36.03 -25.97
N ALA A 110 26.18 36.50 -26.63
CA ALA A 110 25.92 36.23 -28.03
C ALA A 110 26.93 37.01 -28.89
N SER A 111 27.28 36.40 -30.04
CA SER A 111 28.15 36.86 -31.14
C SER A 111 29.63 37.08 -30.80
#